data_AF-A0A2G0E6M8-F1
#
_entry.id   AF-A0A2G0E6M8-F1
#
_cell.length_a   1.000
_cell.length_b   1.000
_cell.length_c   1.000
_cell.angle_alpha   90.00
_cell.angle_beta   90.00
_cell.angle_gamma   90.00
#
_symmetry.space_group_name_H-M   'P 1'
#
loop_
_entity.id
_entity.type
_entity.pdbx_description
1 polymer ?
#
loop_
_entity_poly.entity_id
_entity_poly.type
_entity_poly.pdbx_seq_one_letter_code
_entity_poly.pdbx_strand_id
1 'polypeptide(L)'
;MRLAINVLDKSEKSIAQIQNGFIENTPDVIPPNWSETMVEKPVNLEIFDKSVSVAENDHYFTFYADGLKEYERIENQLIITLFSTTGELGKPNLAWRPGRASGDTTNEGHVMMETPLAQEIGEYKVTFGFNVEEGRLNEFKVAKQAEKRLEQSISYQKQKLNVFIHR
;
A
#
# COMPACT_ATOMS: atom_id res chain seq x y z
N MET A 1 -10.80 -2.53 4.07
CA MET A 1 -10.67 -1.45 5.07
C MET A 1 -9.54 -0.52 4.67
N ARG A 2 -9.73 0.79 4.81
CA ARG A 2 -8.74 1.81 4.41
C ARG A 2 -8.63 2.90 5.48
N LEU A 3 -7.45 3.50 5.60
CA LEU A 3 -7.15 4.65 6.46
C LEU A 3 -7.04 5.89 5.60
N ALA A 4 -7.88 6.90 5.86
CA ALA A 4 -7.81 8.20 5.19
C ALA A 4 -7.09 9.21 6.09
N ILE A 5 -6.07 9.87 5.53
CA ILE A 5 -5.29 10.91 6.19
C ILE A 5 -5.52 12.20 5.40
N ASN A 6 -6.05 13.22 6.06
CA ASN A 6 -6.22 14.53 5.44
C ASN A 6 -4.87 15.27 5.43
N VAL A 7 -4.42 15.64 4.25
CA VAL A 7 -3.20 16.39 3.97
C VAL A 7 -3.55 17.77 3.42
N LEU A 8 -2.57 18.68 3.35
CA LEU A 8 -2.82 20.05 2.90
C LEU A 8 -2.91 20.16 1.37
N ASP A 9 -2.11 19.37 0.65
CA ASP A 9 -2.11 19.35 -0.82
C ASP A 9 -3.42 18.75 -1.36
N LYS A 10 -4.01 19.48 -2.31
CA LYS A 10 -5.22 19.10 -3.06
C LYS A 10 -4.94 18.72 -4.51
N SER A 11 -3.69 18.80 -4.97
CA SER A 11 -3.32 18.43 -6.35
C SER A 11 -3.35 16.92 -6.58
N GLU A 12 -3.60 16.14 -5.52
CA GLU A 12 -3.60 14.68 -5.50
C GLU A 12 -2.23 14.06 -5.84
N LYS A 13 -1.19 14.87 -5.88
CA LYS A 13 0.17 14.39 -6.10
C LYS A 13 0.65 13.58 -4.90
N SER A 14 1.52 12.62 -5.17
CA SER A 14 2.21 11.83 -4.16
C SER A 14 3.59 11.44 -4.65
N ILE A 15 4.49 11.21 -3.71
CA ILE A 15 5.85 10.72 -3.98
C ILE A 15 5.97 9.37 -3.27
N ALA A 16 5.85 8.29 -4.03
CA ALA A 16 5.87 6.92 -3.52
C ALA A 16 7.27 6.33 -3.63
N GLN A 17 7.74 5.73 -2.54
CA GLN A 17 8.96 4.94 -2.57
C GLN A 17 8.68 3.59 -3.22
N ILE A 18 9.43 3.28 -4.27
CA ILE A 18 9.42 1.99 -4.97
C ILE A 18 10.78 1.30 -4.79
N GLN A 19 10.98 0.16 -5.43
CA GLN A 19 12.26 -0.54 -5.41
C GLN A 19 13.38 0.39 -5.91
N ASN A 20 14.35 0.66 -5.04
CA ASN A 20 15.54 1.47 -5.32
C ASN A 20 15.27 2.91 -5.80
N GLY A 21 14.11 3.50 -5.50
CA GLY A 21 13.83 4.87 -5.93
C GLY A 21 12.50 5.41 -5.44
N PHE A 22 12.16 6.59 -5.97
CA PHE A 22 10.89 7.26 -5.75
C PHE A 22 10.25 7.59 -7.09
N ILE A 23 8.93 7.62 -7.11
CA ILE A 23 8.13 8.03 -8.26
C ILE A 23 7.13 9.09 -7.80
N GLU A 24 7.03 10.19 -8.55
CA GLU A 24 5.94 11.15 -8.41
C GLU A 24 4.74 10.62 -9.20
N ASN A 25 3.63 10.38 -8.51
CA ASN A 25 2.38 9.97 -9.13
C ASN A 25 1.40 11.15 -9.17
N THR A 26 0.65 11.19 -10.25
CA THR A 26 -0.47 12.11 -10.46
C THR A 26 -1.65 11.28 -10.95
N PRO A 27 -2.85 11.42 -10.36
CA PRO A 27 -4.00 10.64 -10.80
C PRO A 27 -4.33 10.86 -12.26
N ASP A 28 -4.61 9.77 -12.98
CA ASP A 28 -5.05 9.83 -14.35
C ASP A 28 -6.49 10.36 -14.43
N VAL A 29 -6.76 11.15 -15.48
CA VAL A 29 -8.12 11.59 -15.81
C VAL A 29 -8.86 10.43 -16.46
N ILE A 30 -9.81 9.86 -15.73
CA ILE A 30 -10.66 8.78 -16.24
C ILE A 30 -11.71 9.37 -17.19
N PRO A 31 -11.73 9.00 -18.49
CA PRO A 31 -12.72 9.51 -19.43
C PRO A 31 -14.14 9.11 -18.99
N PRO A 32 -15.15 10.00 -19.10
CA PRO A 32 -16.53 9.65 -18.77
C PRO A 32 -17.06 8.45 -19.56
N ASN A 33 -16.56 8.24 -20.78
CA ASN A 33 -16.91 7.15 -21.67
C ASN A 33 -15.86 6.03 -21.72
N TRP A 34 -15.06 5.85 -20.65
CA TRP A 34 -14.03 4.79 -20.56
C TRP A 34 -14.57 3.41 -20.98
N SER A 35 -15.83 3.10 -20.67
CA SER A 35 -16.46 1.80 -20.93
C SER A 35 -16.68 1.50 -22.42
N GLU A 36 -16.60 2.51 -23.29
CA GLU A 36 -16.71 2.31 -24.75
C GLU A 36 -15.40 1.78 -25.35
N THR A 37 -14.27 2.06 -24.72
CA THR A 37 -12.93 1.76 -25.25
C THR A 37 -12.14 0.80 -24.38
N MET A 38 -12.52 0.64 -23.12
CA MET A 38 -11.80 -0.16 -22.13
C MET A 38 -12.71 -1.21 -21.50
N VAL A 39 -12.15 -2.41 -21.32
CA VAL A 39 -12.83 -3.54 -20.68
C VAL A 39 -12.90 -3.37 -19.15
N GLU A 40 -11.97 -2.61 -18.59
CA GLU A 40 -11.84 -2.37 -17.15
C GLU A 40 -11.78 -0.86 -16.91
N LYS A 41 -12.47 -0.39 -15.86
CA LYS A 41 -12.44 1.01 -15.46
C LYS A 41 -11.05 1.33 -14.93
N PRO A 42 -10.35 2.34 -15.47
CA PRO A 42 -9.12 2.82 -14.86
C PRO A 42 -9.40 3.30 -13.43
N VAL A 43 -8.51 2.96 -12.51
CA VAL A 43 -8.58 3.37 -11.11
C VAL A 43 -7.20 3.87 -10.69
N ASN A 44 -7.17 4.97 -9.94
CA ASN A 44 -5.93 5.61 -9.49
C ASN A 44 -5.41 4.96 -8.19
N LEU A 45 -5.50 3.62 -8.11
CA LEU A 45 -4.88 2.85 -7.04
C LEU A 45 -3.41 2.65 -7.38
N GLU A 46 -2.56 3.21 -6.53
CA GLU A 46 -1.12 3.25 -6.72
C GLU A 46 -0.40 2.33 -5.76
N ILE A 47 0.80 1.90 -6.17
CA ILE A 47 1.66 1.06 -5.34
C ILE A 47 2.77 1.86 -4.65
N PHE A 48 3.16 1.40 -3.48
CA PHE A 48 4.35 1.87 -2.76
C PHE A 48 4.98 0.72 -1.99
N ASP A 49 6.26 0.83 -1.66
CA ASP A 49 6.99 -0.22 -0.94
C ASP A 49 7.06 0.07 0.56
N LYS A 50 7.67 1.20 0.93
CA LYS A 50 7.98 1.54 2.34
C LYS A 50 7.39 2.86 2.78
N SER A 51 7.31 3.83 1.87
CA SER A 51 6.80 5.15 2.20
C SER A 51 6.05 5.80 1.06
N VAL A 52 5.11 6.66 1.40
CA VAL A 52 4.43 7.57 0.48
C VAL A 52 4.38 8.94 1.12
N SER A 53 4.78 9.95 0.36
CA SER A 53 4.87 11.33 0.84
C SER A 53 3.93 12.24 0.06
N VAL A 54 3.44 13.27 0.73
CA VAL A 54 2.70 14.37 0.12
C VAL A 54 3.39 15.67 0.55
N ALA A 55 3.88 16.42 -0.42
CA ALA A 55 4.54 17.70 -0.20
C ALA A 55 3.59 18.84 -0.58
N GLU A 56 3.55 19.87 0.27
CA GLU A 56 2.77 21.09 0.05
C GLU A 56 3.60 22.29 0.53
N ASN A 57 3.92 23.21 -0.38
CA ASN A 57 4.80 24.35 -0.12
C ASN A 57 6.16 23.91 0.47
N ASP A 58 6.49 24.36 1.68
CA ASP A 58 7.72 24.04 2.39
C ASP A 58 7.47 23.06 3.55
N HIS A 59 6.50 22.15 3.39
CA HIS A 59 6.22 21.08 4.33
C HIS A 59 5.94 19.79 3.58
N TYR A 60 6.20 18.66 4.22
CA TYR A 60 5.78 17.36 3.71
C TYR A 60 5.31 16.43 4.82
N PHE A 61 4.32 15.62 4.48
CA PHE A 61 3.87 14.49 5.28
C PHE A 61 4.41 13.22 4.64
N THR A 62 4.94 12.29 5.43
CA THR A 62 5.32 10.95 4.95
C THR A 62 4.66 9.88 5.80
N PHE A 63 3.98 8.94 5.15
CA PHE A 63 3.50 7.71 5.73
C PHE A 63 4.54 6.60 5.52
N TYR A 64 4.82 5.81 6.55
CA TYR A 64 5.68 4.63 6.50
C TYR A 64 4.88 3.37 6.77
N ALA A 65 4.93 2.42 5.84
CA ALA A 65 4.23 1.15 5.93
C ALA A 65 5.13 0.03 6.43
N ASP A 66 4.58 -0.81 7.32
CA ASP A 66 5.18 -2.09 7.68
C ASP A 66 4.46 -3.21 6.89
N GLY A 67 4.66 -3.23 5.56
CA GLY A 67 4.12 -4.26 4.67
C GLY A 67 2.85 -3.90 3.88
N LEU A 68 2.28 -2.71 4.08
CA LEU A 68 1.21 -2.17 3.23
C LEU A 68 1.79 -1.68 1.89
N LYS A 69 1.05 -1.90 0.80
CA LYS A 69 1.56 -1.67 -0.57
C LYS A 69 0.68 -0.86 -1.48
N GLU A 70 -0.54 -0.54 -1.07
CA GLU A 70 -1.54 0.11 -1.91
C GLU A 70 -2.05 1.39 -1.25
N TYR A 71 -2.14 2.45 -2.04
CA TYR A 71 -2.72 3.72 -1.63
C TYR A 71 -3.46 4.40 -2.78
N GLU A 72 -4.16 5.47 -2.47
CA GLU A 72 -4.82 6.35 -3.44
C GLU A 72 -4.77 7.80 -2.94
N ARG A 73 -4.76 8.75 -3.86
CA ARG A 73 -4.95 10.17 -3.57
C ARG A 73 -6.29 10.62 -4.14
N ILE A 74 -7.11 11.21 -3.28
CA ILE A 74 -8.40 11.83 -3.66
C ILE A 74 -8.47 13.17 -2.94
N GLU A 75 -8.52 14.26 -3.69
CA GLU A 75 -8.43 15.63 -3.23
C GLU A 75 -7.34 15.82 -2.15
N ASN A 76 -7.77 16.16 -0.93
CA ASN A 76 -6.91 16.37 0.22
C ASN A 76 -6.68 15.11 1.05
N GLN A 77 -6.97 13.91 0.53
CA GLN A 77 -6.85 12.65 1.26
C GLN A 77 -5.77 11.75 0.69
N LEU A 78 -4.87 11.29 1.56
CA LEU A 78 -4.02 10.14 1.32
C LEU A 78 -4.69 8.92 1.94
N ILE A 79 -5.11 7.97 1.12
CA ILE A 79 -5.89 6.81 1.54
C ILE A 79 -5.05 5.55 1.42
N ILE A 80 -4.66 4.96 2.55
CA ILE A 80 -3.86 3.73 2.61
C ILE A 80 -4.80 2.52 2.73
N THR A 81 -4.62 1.52 1.89
CA THR A 81 -5.35 0.25 2.04
C THR A 81 -4.73 -0.56 3.17
N LEU A 82 -5.50 -0.74 4.25
CA LEU A 82 -5.06 -1.51 5.41
C LEU A 82 -5.34 -3.00 5.24
N PHE A 83 -6.45 -3.34 4.58
CA PHE A 83 -6.92 -4.71 4.45
C PHE A 83 -7.84 -4.83 3.24
N SER A 84 -7.57 -5.79 2.36
CA SER A 84 -8.39 -6.12 1.18
C SER A 84 -8.44 -7.63 1.04
N THR A 85 -9.64 -8.21 1.04
CA THR A 85 -9.83 -9.66 1.04
C THR A 85 -10.93 -10.08 0.08
N THR A 86 -10.88 -11.34 -0.33
CA THR A 86 -11.88 -11.94 -1.21
C THR A 86 -12.13 -13.38 -0.79
N GLY A 87 -13.38 -13.83 -0.92
CA GLY A 87 -13.73 -15.23 -0.71
C GLY A 87 -13.67 -16.07 -1.97
N GLU A 88 -13.34 -15.46 -3.11
CA GLU A 88 -13.45 -16.09 -4.42
C GLU A 88 -12.32 -15.65 -5.34
N LEU A 89 -11.77 -16.60 -6.10
CA LEU A 89 -10.95 -16.34 -7.28
C LEU A 89 -11.85 -16.40 -8.52
N GLY A 90 -11.68 -15.44 -9.43
CA GLY A 90 -12.45 -15.40 -10.68
C GLY A 90 -13.73 -14.57 -10.62
N LYS A 91 -14.07 -13.93 -9.49
CA LYS A 91 -15.36 -13.23 -9.27
C LYS A 91 -15.81 -12.40 -10.49
N PRO A 92 -16.99 -12.70 -11.06
CA PRO A 92 -17.58 -11.86 -12.10
C PRO A 92 -18.19 -10.61 -11.47
N ASN A 93 -18.29 -9.53 -12.25
CA ASN A 93 -18.97 -8.29 -11.87
C ASN A 93 -18.32 -7.55 -10.68
N LEU A 94 -17.11 -7.04 -10.88
CA LEU A 94 -16.51 -6.07 -9.95
C LEU A 94 -16.98 -4.65 -10.32
N ALA A 95 -16.93 -3.72 -9.37
CA ALA A 95 -17.31 -2.32 -9.60
C ALA A 95 -16.53 -1.66 -10.76
N TRP A 96 -15.26 -2.02 -10.91
CA TRP A 96 -14.39 -1.56 -12.01
C TRP A 96 -14.29 -2.54 -13.17
N ARG A 97 -14.97 -3.69 -13.10
CA ARG A 97 -14.92 -4.74 -14.13
C ARG A 97 -16.26 -5.49 -14.19
N PRO A 98 -17.33 -4.83 -14.67
CA PRO A 98 -18.64 -5.43 -14.78
C PRO A 98 -18.66 -6.53 -15.85
N GLY A 99 -19.44 -7.58 -15.65
CA GLY A 99 -19.73 -8.62 -16.64
C GLY A 99 -18.63 -9.66 -16.88
N ARG A 100 -17.43 -9.49 -16.32
CA ARG A 100 -16.26 -10.32 -16.65
C ARG A 100 -15.67 -11.01 -15.42
N ALA A 101 -15.34 -12.30 -15.54
CA ALA A 101 -14.60 -13.09 -14.54
C ALA A 101 -13.08 -12.89 -14.67
N SER A 102 -12.31 -13.07 -13.60
CA SER A 102 -10.83 -12.92 -13.68
C SER A 102 -10.23 -14.16 -14.36
N GLY A 103 -9.49 -13.98 -15.47
CA GLY A 103 -8.86 -15.06 -16.24
C GLY A 103 -9.30 -15.14 -17.72
N ASP A 104 -8.74 -16.11 -18.46
CA ASP A 104 -9.15 -16.46 -19.83
C ASP A 104 -10.44 -17.28 -19.86
N THR A 105 -11.54 -16.66 -20.28
CA THR A 105 -12.87 -17.29 -20.36
C THR A 105 -13.13 -18.00 -21.70
N THR A 106 -12.15 -18.06 -22.61
CA THR A 106 -12.43 -18.34 -24.04
C THR A 106 -12.33 -19.80 -24.48
N ASN A 107 -11.75 -20.74 -23.71
CA ASN A 107 -11.68 -22.13 -24.18
C ASN A 107 -12.07 -23.24 -23.21
N GLU A 108 -11.96 -23.07 -21.89
CA GLU A 108 -12.73 -23.86 -20.90
C GLU A 108 -12.89 -22.95 -19.68
N GLY A 109 -14.13 -22.57 -19.38
CA GLY A 109 -14.43 -21.42 -18.52
C GLY A 109 -13.73 -21.48 -17.16
N HIS A 110 -13.11 -20.36 -16.76
CA HIS A 110 -12.60 -20.20 -15.40
C HIS A 110 -13.70 -20.57 -14.40
N VAL A 111 -13.49 -21.68 -13.69
CA VAL A 111 -14.39 -22.12 -12.63
C VAL A 111 -14.22 -21.15 -11.47
N MET A 112 -15.33 -20.57 -11.03
CA MET A 112 -15.38 -19.81 -9.79
C MET A 112 -14.87 -20.70 -8.66
N MET A 113 -13.75 -20.31 -8.06
CA MET A 113 -13.11 -21.09 -7.01
C MET A 113 -13.27 -20.37 -5.69
N GLU A 114 -13.92 -21.05 -4.73
CA GLU A 114 -13.99 -20.56 -3.37
C GLU A 114 -12.58 -20.52 -2.76
N THR A 115 -12.22 -19.37 -2.21
CA THR A 115 -10.97 -19.15 -1.49
C THR A 115 -11.30 -18.68 -0.06
N PRO A 116 -11.92 -19.52 0.78
CA PRO A 116 -12.39 -19.11 2.11
C PRO A 116 -11.25 -18.59 3.00
N LEU A 117 -10.03 -19.12 2.82
CA LEU A 117 -8.86 -18.65 3.55
C LEU A 117 -8.45 -17.22 3.17
N ALA A 118 -8.67 -16.79 1.92
CA ALA A 118 -8.33 -15.44 1.45
C ALA A 118 -9.29 -14.35 1.99
N GLN A 119 -10.32 -14.74 2.75
CA GLN A 119 -11.10 -13.79 3.54
C GLN A 119 -10.34 -13.27 4.77
N GLU A 120 -9.27 -13.99 5.19
CA GLU A 120 -8.41 -13.63 6.32
C GLU A 120 -9.19 -13.35 7.61
N ILE A 121 -10.16 -14.22 7.94
CA ILE A 121 -10.99 -14.09 9.14
C ILE A 121 -10.13 -14.33 10.39
N GLY A 122 -10.02 -13.32 11.25
CA GLY A 122 -9.29 -13.43 12.51
C GLY A 122 -8.82 -12.08 13.05
N GLU A 123 -7.86 -12.12 13.96
CA GLU A 123 -7.20 -10.92 14.47
C GLU A 123 -6.18 -10.40 13.45
N TYR A 124 -6.38 -9.17 12.98
CA TYR A 124 -5.48 -8.52 12.04
C TYR A 124 -4.78 -7.34 12.71
N LYS A 125 -3.45 -7.34 12.70
CA LYS A 125 -2.62 -6.27 13.27
C LYS A 125 -1.87 -5.55 12.17
N VAL A 126 -2.07 -4.25 12.10
CA VAL A 126 -1.36 -3.37 11.18
C VAL A 126 -0.55 -2.37 11.99
N THR A 127 0.72 -2.23 11.61
CA THR A 127 1.62 -1.23 12.18
C THR A 127 2.07 -0.29 11.07
N PHE A 128 2.10 1.00 11.38
CA PHE A 128 2.59 2.03 10.48
C PHE A 128 3.14 3.19 11.30
N GLY A 129 3.83 4.11 10.63
CA GLY A 129 4.32 5.35 11.23
C GLY A 129 4.11 6.51 10.28
N PHE A 130 4.23 7.73 10.79
CA PHE A 130 4.24 8.92 9.96
C PHE A 130 5.07 10.02 10.61
N ASN A 131 5.49 10.98 9.80
CA ASN A 131 6.08 12.24 10.25
C ASN A 131 5.54 13.39 9.39
N VAL A 132 5.58 14.59 9.97
CA VAL A 132 5.40 15.86 9.28
C VAL A 132 6.69 16.64 9.48
N GLU A 133 7.23 17.16 8.39
CA GLU A 133 8.47 17.93 8.43
C GLU A 133 8.35 19.22 7.62
N GLU A 134 9.14 20.21 8.00
CA GLU A 134 9.36 21.45 7.26
C GLU A 134 10.51 21.28 6.27
N GLY A 135 10.49 22.07 5.20
CA GLY A 135 11.41 22.02 4.08
C GLY A 135 10.88 21.22 2.89
N ARG A 136 11.69 21.20 1.82
CA ARG A 136 11.46 20.32 0.68
C ARG A 136 11.72 18.86 1.05
N LEU A 137 10.94 17.95 0.46
CA LEU A 137 11.13 16.51 0.61
C LEU A 137 12.58 16.11 0.28
N ASN A 138 13.21 15.39 1.20
CA ASN A 138 14.50 14.75 0.98
C ASN A 138 14.33 13.22 0.93
N GLU A 139 14.30 12.68 -0.29
CA GLU A 139 14.13 11.24 -0.56
C GLU A 139 15.15 10.36 0.17
N PHE A 140 16.41 10.80 0.25
CA PHE A 140 17.44 10.05 0.97
C PHE A 140 17.15 9.95 2.47
N LYS A 141 16.71 11.06 3.08
CA LYS A 141 16.29 11.09 4.49
C LYS A 141 15.08 10.17 4.72
N VAL A 142 14.09 10.24 3.83
CA VAL A 142 12.88 9.40 3.90
C VAL A 142 13.24 7.92 3.78
N ALA A 143 14.09 7.55 2.82
CA ALA A 143 14.55 6.17 2.65
C ALA A 143 15.32 5.67 3.88
N LYS A 144 16.18 6.50 4.48
CA LYS A 144 16.90 6.13 5.71
C LYS A 144 15.99 5.95 6.91
N GLN A 145 14.96 6.78 7.03
CA GLN A 145 13.96 6.63 8.10
C GLN A 145 13.15 5.33 7.91
N ALA A 146 12.79 4.99 6.68
CA ALA A 146 12.11 3.74 6.35
C ALA A 146 12.98 2.51 6.67
N GLU A 147 14.27 2.54 6.32
CA GLU A 147 15.24 1.48 6.68
C GLU A 147 15.32 1.30 8.19
N LYS A 148 15.58 2.40 8.93
CA LYS A 148 15.71 2.38 10.39
C LYS A 148 14.47 1.83 11.10
N ARG A 149 13.29 2.06 10.55
CA ARG A 149 12.03 1.53 11.11
C ARG A 149 11.93 0.01 10.97
N LEU A 150 12.46 -0.55 9.88
CA LEU A 150 12.45 -1.97 9.59
C LEU A 150 13.65 -2.71 10.19
N GLU A 151 14.65 -1.99 10.70
CA GLU A 151 15.80 -2.57 11.39
C GLU A 151 15.37 -3.31 12.67
N GLN A 152 15.88 -4.53 12.82
CA GLN A 152 15.67 -5.31 14.03
C GLN A 152 16.56 -4.78 15.16
N SER A 153 15.96 -4.55 16.33
CA SER A 153 16.72 -4.35 17.56
C SER A 153 17.25 -5.71 18.06
N ILE A 154 18.46 -6.08 17.64
CA ILE A 154 19.09 -7.33 18.05
C ILE A 154 19.92 -7.08 19.31
N SER A 155 19.54 -7.75 20.41
CA SER A 155 20.28 -7.73 21.67
C SER A 155 20.60 -9.15 22.12
N TYR A 156 21.83 -9.40 22.56
CA TYR A 156 22.26 -10.69 23.08
C TYR A 156 22.89 -10.53 24.47
N GLN A 157 22.45 -11.35 25.43
CA GLN A 157 23.08 -11.42 26.74
C GLN A 157 24.14 -12.52 26.75
N LYS A 158 25.41 -12.12 26.84
CA LYS A 158 26.52 -13.07 27.01
C LYS A 158 26.50 -13.65 28.42
N GLN A 159 26.05 -14.89 28.56
CA GLN A 159 26.12 -15.62 29.83
C GLN A 159 27.55 -16.14 30.07
N LYS A 160 28.00 -16.03 31.33
CA LYS A 160 29.25 -16.62 31.83
C LYS A 160 29.01 -17.89 32.66
N LEU A 161 27.75 -18.28 32.88
CA LEU A 161 27.41 -19.40 33.74
C LEU A 161 27.80 -20.71 33.05
N ASN A 162 28.75 -21.42 33.66
CA ASN A 162 29.13 -22.75 33.20
C ASN A 162 28.11 -23.78 33.70
N VAL A 163 27.13 -24.12 32.86
CA VAL A 163 26.08 -25.11 33.13
C VAL A 163 26.58 -26.56 33.27
N PHE A 164 27.88 -26.80 33.09
CA PHE A 164 28.52 -28.09 33.39
C PHE A 164 29.11 -28.13 34.81
N ILE A 165 29.48 -26.98 35.39
CA ILE A 165 30.07 -26.90 36.73
C ILE A 165 29.00 -26.64 37.80
N HIS A 166 27.94 -25.92 37.47
CA HIS A 166 26.87 -25.52 38.41
C HIS A 166 25.57 -26.31 38.22
N ARG A 167 25.65 -27.65 38.13
CA ARG A 167 24.48 -28.55 38.21
C ARG A 167 24.20 -28.99 39.63
#